data_AF-A0A962GMI4-F1
#
_entry.id   AF-A0A962GMI4-F1
#
_cell.length_a   1.000
_cell.length_b   1.000
_cell.length_c   1.000
_cell.angle_alpha   90.00
_cell.angle_beta   90.00
_cell.angle_gamma   90.00
#
_symmetry.space_group_name_H-M   'P 1'
#
loop_
_entity.id
_entity.type
_entity.pdbx_description
1 polymer ?
#
loop_
_entity_poly.entity_id
_entity_poly.type
_entity_poly.pdbx_seq_one_letter_code
_entity_poly.pdbx_strand_id
1 'polypeptide(L)' 'MTVIIPIYNAADALRRCLDSLVRHGAGAGELLLIDDASPDPA' A
#
# COMPACT_ATOMS: atom_id res chain seq x y z
N MET A 1 -5.43 11.80 -8.29
CA MET A 1 -4.20 11.74 -7.49
C MET A 1 -3.79 10.28 -7.43
N THR A 2 -2.55 9.94 -7.74
CA THR A 2 -2.08 8.56 -7.66
C THR A 2 -1.09 8.45 -6.50
N VAL A 3 -1.30 7.49 -5.61
CA VAL A 3 -0.39 7.19 -4.48
C VAL A 3 0.38 5.93 -4.84
N ILE A 4 1.71 6.04 -4.88
CA ILE A 4 2.61 4.93 -5.22
C ILE A 4 3.19 4.37 -3.92
N ILE A 5 3.07 3.06 -3.74
CA ILE A 5 3.49 2.35 -2.52
C ILE A 5 4.41 1.18 -2.92
N PRO A 6 5.74 1.34 -2.81
CA PRO A 6 6.66 0.21 -2.94
C PRO A 6 6.60 -0.67 -1.68
N ILE A 7 6.70 -1.99 -1.87
CA ILE A 7 6.54 -3.00 -0.82
C ILE A 7 7.72 -3.97 -0.89
N TYR A 8 8.35 -4.21 0.26
CA TYR A 8 9.35 -5.27 0.44
C TYR A 8 9.32 -5.78 1.88
N ASN A 9 8.93 -7.03 2.09
CA ASN A 9 8.89 -7.66 3.43
C ASN A 9 8.11 -6.83 4.47
N ALA A 10 6.92 -6.35 4.09
CA ALA A 10 6.22 -5.29 4.81
C ALA A 10 4.70 -5.48 4.89
N ALA A 11 4.18 -6.71 4.82
CA ALA A 11 2.73 -7.00 4.86
C ALA A 11 1.96 -6.26 5.98
N ASP A 12 2.45 -6.29 7.22
CA ASP A 12 1.79 -5.63 8.35
C ASP A 12 1.77 -4.09 8.25
N ALA A 13 2.87 -3.52 7.75
CA ALA A 13 2.98 -2.08 7.55
C ALA A 13 2.07 -1.63 6.41
N LEU A 14 2.04 -2.40 5.32
CA LEU A 14 1.15 -2.18 4.18
C LEU A 14 -0.31 -2.17 4.63
N ARG A 15 -0.73 -3.15 5.43
CA ARG A 15 -2.11 -3.21 5.96
C ARG A 15 -2.48 -1.95 6.73
N ARG A 16 -1.64 -1.50 7.66
CA ARG A 16 -1.89 -0.27 8.44
C ARG A 16 -1.92 0.98 7.55
N CYS A 17 -1.07 1.03 6.53
CA CYS A 17 -1.04 2.11 5.55
C CYS A 17 -2.35 2.19 4.77
N LEU A 18 -2.80 1.06 4.20
CA LEU A 18 -4.07 0.97 3.47
C LEU A 18 -5.27 1.35 4.35
N ASP A 19 -5.31 0.83 5.58
CA ASP A 19 -6.36 1.18 6.54
C ASP A 19 -6.39 2.71 6.81
N SER A 20 -5.23 3.35 6.88
CA SER A 20 -5.11 4.80 7.05
C SER A 20 -5.58 5.58 5.83
N LEU A 21 -5.20 5.12 4.63
CA LEU A 21 -5.59 5.75 3.36
C LEU A 21 -7.11 5.69 3.14
N VAL A 22 -7.73 4.55 3.47
CA VAL A 22 -9.19 4.38 3.43
C VAL A 22 -9.88 5.29 4.44
N ARG A 23 -9.40 5.35 5.69
CA ARG A 23 -10.01 6.17 6.75
C ARG A 23 -9.95 7.67 6.48
N HIS A 24 -8.83 8.15 5.94
CA HIS A 24 -8.59 9.59 5.80
C HIS A 24 -8.83 10.10 4.39
N GLY A 25 -9.28 9.24 3.47
CA GLY A 25 -9.67 9.62 2.13
C GLY A 25 -8.50 10.15 1.33
N ALA A 26 -7.65 9.25 0.83
CA ALA A 26 -7.24 9.45 -0.55
C ALA A 26 -8.56 9.43 -1.35
N GLY A 27 -8.96 10.53 -2.01
CA GLY A 27 -10.26 10.66 -2.68
C GLY A 27 -10.50 9.64 -3.80
N ALA A 28 -11.12 10.03 -4.92
CA ALA A 28 -11.20 9.20 -6.14
C ALA A 28 -9.82 9.02 -6.85
N GLY A 29 -8.76 8.84 -6.06
CA GLY A 29 -7.40 8.62 -6.51
C GLY A 29 -7.11 7.14 -6.70
N GLU A 30 -6.05 6.87 -7.44
CA GLU A 30 -5.57 5.52 -7.76
C GLU A 30 -4.45 5.13 -6.79
N LEU A 31 -4.40 3.85 -6.41
CA LEU A 31 -3.29 3.27 -5.64
C LEU A 31 -2.46 2.38 -6.57
N LEU A 32 -1.16 2.69 -6.69
CA LEU A 32 -0.21 1.84 -7.41
C LEU A 32 0.70 1.14 -6.39
N LEU A 33 0.44 -0.15 -6.18
CA LEU A 33 1.21 -1.02 -5.31
C LEU A 33 2.31 -1.70 -6.14
N ILE A 34 3.57 -1.57 -5.73
CA ILE A 34 4.72 -2.16 -6.42
C ILE A 34 5.43 -3.09 -5.45
N ASP A 35 5.25 -4.39 -5.65
CA ASP A 35 6.01 -5.39 -4.89
C ASP A 35 7.41 -5.58 -5.48
N ASP A 36 8.44 -5.37 -4.66
CA ASP A 36 9.86 -5.48 -5.06
C ASP A 36 10.43 -6.87 -4.75
N ALA A 37 9.74 -7.92 -5.21
CA ALA A 37 10.09 -9.32 -4.96
C ALA A 37 10.17 -9.64 -3.46
N SER A 38 9.10 -9.31 -2.75
CA SER A 38 8.92 -9.60 -1.34
C SER A 38 9.11 -11.10 -1.03
N PRO A 39 9.91 -11.45 0.00
CA PRO A 39 10.09 -12.83 0.42
C PRO A 39 8.95 -13.34 1.32
N ASP A 40 8.14 -12.43 1.86
CA ASP A 40 6.92 -12.77 2.59
C ASP A 40 5.85 -13.32 1.64
N PRO A 41 5.07 -14.33 2.10
CA PRO A 41 4.00 -14.90 1.30
C PRO A 41 2.89 -13.87 1.05
N ALA A 42 2.35 -13.90 -0.18
CA ALA A 42 1.22 -13.09 -0.62
C ALA A 42 -0.11 -13.52 0.02
#